data_AF-X1NGE7-F1
#
_entry.id   AF-X1NGE7-F1
#
_cell.length_a   1.000
_cell.length_b   1.000
_cell.length_c   1.000
_cell.angle_alpha   90.00
_cell.angle_beta   90.00
_cell.angle_gamma   90.00
#
_symmetry.space_group_name_H-M   'P 1'
#
loop_
_entity.id
_entity.type
_entity.pdbx_description
1 polymer ?
#
loop_
_entity_poly.entity_id
_entity_poly.type
_entity_poly.pdbx_seq_one_letter_code
_entity_poly.pdbx_strand_id
1 'polypeptide(L)' 'MTENVRNVIVHYHIFKNAGTTVDAILHANFPATNGAVEGKYPWDTLTNQDLLDFILANPRLDVISS' A
#
# COMPACT_ATOMS: atom_id res chain seq x y z
N MET A 1 -13.94 14.04 -20.64
CA MET A 1 -13.28 13.74 -19.34
C MET A 1 -12.38 12.57 -19.58
N THR A 2 -11.07 12.79 -19.68
CA THR A 2 -10.11 11.68 -19.69
C THR A 2 -10.04 11.14 -18.27
N GLU A 3 -10.59 9.95 -18.06
CA GLU A 3 -10.36 9.16 -16.84
C GLU A 3 -8.85 9.08 -16.62
N ASN A 4 -8.36 9.74 -15.59
CA ASN A 4 -6.93 9.82 -15.32
C ASN A 4 -6.52 8.52 -14.63
N VAL A 5 -6.16 7.51 -15.43
CA VAL A 5 -5.78 6.19 -14.93
C VAL A 5 -4.45 6.30 -14.19
N ARG A 6 -4.48 5.94 -12.91
CA ARG A 6 -3.32 5.98 -12.01
C ARG A 6 -2.87 4.57 -11.68
N ASN A 7 -1.59 4.28 -11.92
CA ASN A 7 -0.97 3.03 -11.53
C ASN A 7 -0.48 3.14 -10.07
N VAL A 8 -0.76 2.12 -9.26
CA VAL A 8 -0.35 2.04 -7.85
C VAL A 8 0.25 0.67 -7.62
N ILE A 9 1.41 0.62 -6.96
CA ILE A 9 2.03 -0.63 -6.55
C ILE A 9 1.47 -1.00 -5.18
N VAL A 10 0.85 -2.17 -5.08
CA VAL A 10 0.34 -2.71 -3.82
C VAL A 10 1.18 -3.92 -3.44
N HIS A 11 1.78 -3.87 -2.25
CA HIS A 11 2.54 -4.96 -1.67
C HIS A 11 1.78 -5.56 -0.50
N TYR A 12 1.35 -6.82 -0.62
CA TYR A 12 0.64 -7.54 0.44
C TYR A 12 1.58 -8.40 1.28
N HIS A 13 1.60 -8.17 2.59
CA HIS A 13 2.32 -8.89 3.62
C HIS A 13 1.60 -10.19 3.97
N ILE A 14 1.67 -11.17 3.06
CA ILE A 14 1.23 -12.52 3.35
C ILE A 14 2.25 -13.18 4.29
N PHE A 15 1.77 -13.70 5.42
CA PHE A 15 2.58 -14.18 6.54
C PHE A 15 3.79 -15.03 6.10
N LYS A 16 4.98 -14.68 6.62
CA LYS A 16 6.28 -15.34 6.38
C LYS A 16 6.86 -15.29 4.97
N ASN A 17 6.54 -14.27 4.16
CA ASN A 17 7.14 -14.07 2.82
C ASN A 17 8.21 -12.96 2.75
N ALA A 18 9.01 -12.75 3.80
CA ALA A 18 10.03 -11.70 3.84
C ALA A 18 9.49 -10.27 3.57
N GLY A 19 8.23 -10.01 3.97
CA GLY A 19 7.56 -8.72 3.73
C GLY A 19 8.36 -7.51 4.20
N THR A 20 9.05 -7.62 5.33
CA THR A 20 9.93 -6.55 5.86
C THR A 20 11.10 -6.20 4.94
N THR A 21 11.65 -7.17 4.21
CA THR A 21 12.75 -6.93 3.26
C THR A 21 12.25 -6.21 2.03
N VAL A 22 11.09 -6.64 1.50
CA VAL A 22 10.47 -5.99 0.35
C VAL A 22 10.02 -4.58 0.71
N ASP A 23 9.43 -4.39 1.89
CA ASP A 23 9.03 -3.08 2.40
C ASP A 23 10.23 -2.12 2.50
N ALA A 24 11.38 -2.59 3.01
CA ALA A 24 12.60 -1.80 3.05
C ALA A 24 13.10 -1.38 1.65
N ILE A 25 12.99 -2.27 0.65
CA ILE A 25 13.34 -1.96 -0.74
C ILE A 25 12.38 -0.91 -1.30
N LEU A 26 11.07 -1.04 -1.05
CA LEU A 26 10.07 -0.09 -1.53
C LEU A 26 10.27 1.29 -0.88
N HIS A 27 10.50 1.35 0.43
CA HIS A 27 10.82 2.58 1.15
C HIS A 27 12.06 3.29 0.57
N ALA A 28 13.12 2.53 0.27
CA ALA A 28 14.36 3.09 -0.27
C ALA A 28 14.19 3.67 -1.69
N ASN A 29 13.28 3.12 -2.50
CA ASN A 29 13.06 3.55 -3.89
C ASN A 29 11.94 4.59 -4.04
N PHE A 30 11.01 4.69 -3.07
CA PHE A 30 9.88 5.62 -3.08
C PHE A 30 9.81 6.47 -1.80
N PRO A 31 10.88 7.19 -1.41
CA PRO A 31 11.00 7.78 -0.07
C PRO A 31 9.94 8.82 0.30
N ALA A 32 9.30 9.46 -0.68
CA ALA A 32 8.27 10.49 -0.47
C ALA A 32 6.87 10.08 -0.95
N THR A 33 6.74 8.90 -1.59
CA THR A 33 5.50 8.43 -2.21
C THR A 33 5.14 7.00 -1.81
N ASN A 34 5.74 6.49 -0.73
CA ASN A 34 5.35 5.25 -0.09
C ASN A 34 4.44 5.50 1.12
N GLY A 35 3.57 4.53 1.44
CA GLY A 35 2.80 4.51 2.68
C GLY A 35 2.43 3.08 3.07
N ALA A 36 1.91 2.94 4.28
CA ALA A 36 1.44 1.64 4.79
C ALA A 36 -0.01 1.77 5.29
N VAL A 37 -0.79 0.73 5.07
CA VAL A 37 -2.16 0.58 5.59
C VAL A 37 -2.26 -0.75 6.32
N GLU A 38 -2.54 -0.69 7.61
CA GLU A 38 -2.74 -1.88 8.43
C GLU A 38 -4.09 -1.78 9.15
N GLY A 39 -4.68 -2.92 9.47
CA GLY A 39 -5.84 -2.98 10.35
C GLY A 39 -5.49 -2.49 11.75
N LYS A 40 -6.52 -2.17 12.55
CA LYS A 40 -6.33 -1.70 13.92
C LYS A 40 -5.73 -2.80 14.82
N TYR A 41 -6.01 -4.05 14.49
CA TYR A 41 -5.54 -5.23 15.22
C TYR A 41 -4.87 -6.24 14.28
N PRO A 42 -3.97 -7.11 14.81
CA PRO A 42 -3.24 -8.11 14.00
C PRO A 42 -4.11 -9.16 13.28
N TRP A 43 -5.37 -9.31 13.68
CA TRP A 43 -6.33 -10.25 13.10
C TRP A 43 -7.36 -9.55 12.20
N ASP A 44 -7.24 -8.23 12.04
CA ASP A 44 -8.11 -7.50 11.14
C ASP A 44 -7.77 -7.89 9.70
N THR A 45 -8.82 -8.08 8.90
CA THR A 45 -8.69 -8.33 7.47
C THR A 45 -8.90 -7.02 6.75
N LEU A 46 -7.87 -6.52 6.08
CA LEU A 46 -8.02 -5.37 5.19
C LEU A 46 -8.81 -5.81 3.95
N THR A 47 -9.94 -5.17 3.67
CA THR A 47 -10.70 -5.46 2.45
C THR A 47 -10.18 -4.66 1.27
N ASN A 48 -10.52 -5.10 0.06
CA ASN A 48 -10.19 -4.35 -1.15
C ASN A 48 -10.78 -2.92 -1.14
N GLN A 49 -11.92 -2.72 -0.49
CA GLN A 49 -12.55 -1.39 -0.40
C GLN A 49 -11.77 -0.49 0.55
N ASP A 50 -11.31 -1.00 1.69
CA ASP A 50 -10.49 -0.23 2.64
C ASP A 50 -9.18 0.25 1.98
N LEU A 51 -8.56 -0.64 1.20
CA LEU A 51 -7.36 -0.29 0.42
C LEU A 51 -7.68 0.78 -0.63
N LEU A 52 -8.80 0.65 -1.36
CA LEU A 52 -9.21 1.63 -2.37
C LEU A 52 -9.48 3.01 -1.74
N ASP A 53 -10.18 3.04 -0.62
CA ASP A 53 -10.48 4.28 0.09
C ASP A 53 -9.20 4.96 0.59
N PHE A 54 -8.22 4.17 1.07
CA PHE A 54 -6.90 4.66 1.44
C PHE A 54 -6.11 5.23 0.24
N ILE A 55 -6.15 4.54 -0.91
CA ILE A 55 -5.54 4.97 -2.19
C ILE A 55 -6.12 6.31 -2.66
N LEU A 56 -7.44 6.50 -2.53
CA LEU A 56 -8.13 7.70 -2.96
C LEU A 56 -7.90 8.88 -2.00
N ALA A 57 -7.84 8.61 -0.70
CA ALA A 57 -7.52 9.62 0.32
C ALA A 57 -6.08 10.13 0.23
N ASN A 58 -5.16 9.33 -0.33
CA ASN A 58 -3.74 9.63 -0.41
C ASN A 58 -3.23 9.66 -1.87
N PRO A 59 -3.61 10.67 -2.67
CA PRO A 59 -3.29 10.73 -4.10
C PRO A 59 -1.80 10.88 -4.43
N ARG A 60 -0.95 11.13 -3.42
CA ARG A 60 0.51 11.27 -3.57
C ARG A 60 1.27 9.95 -3.40
N LEU A 61 0.59 8.88 -2.98
CA LEU A 61 1.23 7.59 -2.73
C LEU A 61 1.23 6.75 -4.00
N ASP A 62 2.41 6.41 -4.49
CA ASP A 62 2.62 5.51 -5.63
C ASP A 62 2.75 4.05 -5.18
N VAL A 63 3.17 3.85 -3.94
CA VAL A 63 3.40 2.52 -3.35
C VAL A 63 2.70 2.42 -2.00
N ILE A 64 2.00 1.31 -1.80
CA ILE A 64 1.30 1.01 -0.55
C ILE A 64 1.66 -0.41 -0.11
N SER A 65 2.13 -0.52 1.13
CA SER A 65 2.32 -1.79 1.82
C SER A 65 1.10 -2.07 2.72
N SER A 66 0.58 -3.29 2.68
CA SER A 66 -0.54 -3.78 3.49
C SER A 66 -0.25 -5.13 4.11
#